data_AF-A0A7X0JQ56-F1
#
_entry.id   AF-A0A7X0JQ56-F1
#
_cell.length_a   1.000
_cell.length_b   1.000
_cell.length_c   1.000
_cell.angle_alpha   90.00
_cell.angle_beta   90.00
_cell.angle_gamma   90.00
#
_symmetry.space_group_name_H-M   'P 1'
#
loop_
_entity.id
_entity.type
_entity.pdbx_description
1 polymer ?
#
loop_
_entity_poly.entity_id
_entity_poly.type
_entity_poly.pdbx_seq_one_letter_code
_entity_poly.pdbx_strand_id
1 'polypeptide(L)'
;MKRPLKKLTGERRKETEMFGRTVEADGRVFIVDLVDDQATVPEVDRNGKFNTWVETLEAWGPRVERATGKPIEKRRLDHTSVGAFDFLAADNISVELLGPITDIIDKDVGLRFLGEPPDDANLMLGTVAAKVGSPSASHTINGHSINFRLRYGNVRFLFTGDMNQEAGQRLREALPGAAVRAEILKAPHHGSADFDMEFLKEVSPVVSLISSGDESEAKEYIHPRATLIAALGKAGRTTPSIIFCTELAAFFKVLGSVNDPKDAARKVFAFERTNFGISHVRTDGERVLAFTHSGKKLMNEAYRFTVSATGEISFAAKAVRRAAPKL
;
A
#
# COMPACT_ATOMS: atom_id res chain seq x y z
N MET A 1 -12.44 -9.79 -3.80
CA MET A 1 -13.24 -8.73 -3.10
C MET A 1 -14.12 -9.38 -2.04
N LYS A 2 -14.32 -8.73 -0.88
CA LYS A 2 -15.07 -9.29 0.26
C LYS A 2 -16.59 -9.30 0.02
N ARG A 3 -17.26 -10.45 0.16
CA ARG A 3 -18.72 -10.61 0.07
C ARG A 3 -19.44 -9.89 1.24
N PRO A 4 -20.76 -9.60 1.15
CA PRO A 4 -21.54 -9.04 2.25
C PRO A 4 -21.46 -9.88 3.53
N LEU A 5 -21.45 -9.22 4.68
CA LEU A 5 -21.34 -9.88 6.00
C LEU A 5 -22.49 -10.85 6.29
N LYS A 6 -23.69 -10.57 5.76
CA LYS A 6 -24.86 -11.42 5.90
C LYS A 6 -25.16 -12.14 4.58
N LYS A 7 -25.59 -13.39 4.67
CA LYS A 7 -26.20 -14.15 3.57
C LYS A 7 -27.60 -13.59 3.29
N LEU A 8 -28.19 -13.98 2.15
CA LEU A 8 -29.58 -13.67 1.83
C LEU A 8 -30.56 -14.23 2.88
N THR A 9 -30.18 -15.32 3.56
CA THR A 9 -30.93 -15.91 4.69
C THR A 9 -30.89 -15.06 5.96
N GLY A 10 -30.10 -13.98 5.99
CA GLY A 10 -29.89 -13.13 7.17
C GLY A 10 -28.80 -13.62 8.12
N GLU A 11 -28.32 -14.86 7.95
CA GLU A 11 -27.21 -15.44 8.72
C GLU A 11 -25.89 -14.73 8.45
N ARG A 12 -25.03 -14.65 9.47
CA ARG A 12 -23.66 -14.14 9.30
C ARG A 12 -22.83 -15.14 8.50
N ARG A 13 -22.12 -14.66 7.47
CA ARG A 13 -21.13 -15.47 6.74
C ARG A 13 -19.94 -15.79 7.64
N LYS A 14 -19.42 -17.01 7.50
CA LYS A 14 -18.15 -17.40 8.11
C LYS A 14 -17.01 -16.65 7.40
N GLU A 15 -15.88 -16.45 8.08
CA GLU A 15 -14.71 -15.79 7.48
C GLU A 15 -14.30 -16.44 6.15
N THR A 16 -14.21 -17.78 6.12
CA THR A 16 -13.83 -18.55 4.92
C THR A 16 -14.83 -18.48 3.76
N GLU A 17 -16.04 -17.97 3.96
CA GLU A 17 -17.06 -17.76 2.92
C GLU A 17 -17.00 -16.35 2.32
N MET A 18 -16.16 -15.46 2.86
CA MET A 18 -16.15 -14.04 2.50
C MET A 18 -15.52 -13.74 1.13
N PHE A 19 -14.91 -14.71 0.47
CA PHE A 19 -14.30 -14.54 -0.85
C PHE A 19 -14.79 -15.55 -1.88
N GLY A 20 -15.91 -16.21 -1.62
CA GLY A 20 -16.49 -17.20 -2.52
C GLY A 20 -15.97 -18.61 -2.28
N ARG A 21 -15.87 -19.39 -3.36
CA ARG A 21 -15.45 -20.79 -3.25
C ARG A 21 -14.04 -20.85 -2.69
N THR A 22 -13.88 -21.67 -1.66
CA THR A 22 -12.60 -22.04 -1.08
C THR A 22 -12.37 -23.55 -1.22
N VAL A 23 -11.09 -23.94 -1.20
CA VAL A 23 -10.64 -25.34 -1.17
C VAL A 23 -9.62 -25.51 -0.04
N GLU A 24 -9.56 -26.69 0.54
CA GLU A 24 -8.54 -27.04 1.54
C GLU A 24 -7.47 -27.92 0.90
N ALA A 25 -6.20 -27.55 1.09
CA ALA A 25 -5.04 -28.31 0.66
C ALA A 25 -3.88 -28.11 1.64
N ASP A 26 -3.15 -29.17 1.98
CA ASP A 26 -2.01 -29.15 2.91
C ASP A 26 -2.31 -28.44 4.25
N GLY A 27 -3.52 -28.63 4.78
CA GLY A 27 -3.96 -28.01 6.04
C GLY A 27 -4.19 -26.49 5.95
N ARG A 28 -4.29 -25.94 4.73
CA ARG A 28 -4.55 -24.52 4.48
C ARG A 28 -5.77 -24.34 3.60
N VAL A 29 -6.43 -23.19 3.75
CA VAL A 29 -7.60 -22.79 2.95
C VAL A 29 -7.13 -21.87 1.82
N PHE A 30 -7.65 -22.08 0.60
CA PHE A 30 -7.34 -21.26 -0.57
C PHE A 30 -8.62 -20.74 -1.21
N ILE A 31 -8.61 -19.48 -1.62
CA ILE A 31 -9.66 -18.82 -2.39
C ILE A 31 -9.41 -19.09 -3.86
N VAL A 32 -10.34 -19.77 -4.52
CA VAL A 32 -10.19 -20.22 -5.93
C VAL A 32 -11.23 -19.60 -6.86
N ASP A 33 -12.15 -18.80 -6.32
CA ASP A 33 -13.16 -18.04 -7.08
C ASP A 33 -12.57 -16.70 -7.55
N LEU A 34 -11.48 -16.78 -8.31
CA LEU A 34 -10.75 -15.61 -8.81
C LEU A 34 -11.35 -15.13 -10.14
N VAL A 35 -11.59 -13.82 -10.27
CA VAL A 35 -12.23 -13.21 -11.45
C VAL A 35 -11.37 -12.10 -12.06
N ASP A 36 -11.38 -11.98 -13.39
CA ASP A 36 -10.76 -10.86 -14.12
C ASP A 36 -11.63 -9.59 -14.06
N ASP A 37 -12.93 -9.76 -14.26
CA ASP A 37 -13.92 -8.68 -14.23
C ASP A 37 -14.80 -8.81 -12.99
N GLN A 38 -14.79 -7.77 -12.17
CA GLN A 38 -15.58 -7.69 -10.95
C GLN A 38 -17.09 -7.75 -11.20
N ALA A 39 -17.56 -7.33 -12.38
CA ALA A 39 -18.96 -7.33 -12.75
C ALA A 39 -19.53 -8.74 -12.98
N THR A 40 -18.68 -9.76 -13.14
CA THR A 40 -19.14 -11.15 -13.30
C THR A 40 -19.59 -11.77 -11.97
N VAL A 41 -19.24 -11.15 -10.83
CA VAL A 41 -19.71 -11.58 -9.52
C VAL A 41 -21.20 -11.23 -9.36
N PRO A 42 -22.08 -12.19 -9.03
CA PRO A 42 -23.50 -11.94 -8.84
C PRO A 42 -23.77 -10.77 -7.88
N GLU A 43 -24.72 -9.91 -8.20
CA GLU A 43 -25.04 -8.72 -7.39
C GLU A 43 -25.34 -9.04 -5.92
N VAL A 44 -26.01 -10.16 -5.66
CA VAL A 44 -26.31 -10.65 -4.31
C VAL A 44 -25.06 -10.99 -3.48
N ASP A 45 -23.92 -11.20 -4.14
CA ASP A 45 -22.62 -11.48 -3.52
C ASP A 45 -21.70 -10.24 -3.54
N ARG A 46 -22.16 -9.10 -4.07
CA ARG A 46 -21.41 -7.83 -4.07
C ARG A 46 -21.81 -6.97 -2.89
N ASN A 47 -20.82 -6.47 -2.14
CA ASN A 47 -21.06 -5.49 -1.09
C ASN A 47 -21.22 -4.07 -1.69
N GLY A 48 -21.67 -3.09 -0.89
CA GLY A 48 -21.91 -1.74 -1.40
C GLY A 48 -20.69 -1.07 -2.04
N LYS A 49 -19.49 -1.23 -1.46
CA LYS A 49 -18.24 -0.72 -2.06
C LYS A 49 -17.92 -1.42 -3.37
N PHE A 50 -18.27 -2.69 -3.47
CA PHE A 50 -18.04 -3.49 -4.66
C PHE A 50 -18.97 -3.06 -5.81
N ASN A 51 -20.24 -2.77 -5.51
CA ASN A 51 -21.18 -2.20 -6.48
C ASN A 51 -20.72 -0.83 -6.98
N THR A 52 -20.26 0.06 -6.08
CA THR A 52 -19.70 1.35 -6.47
C THR A 52 -18.55 1.21 -7.48
N TRP A 53 -17.67 0.21 -7.31
CA TRP A 53 -16.60 -0.06 -8.27
C TRP A 53 -17.14 -0.48 -9.64
N VAL A 54 -18.10 -1.40 -9.68
CA VAL A 54 -18.71 -1.86 -10.94
C VAL A 54 -19.41 -0.71 -11.67
N GLU A 55 -20.24 0.05 -10.96
CA GLU A 55 -20.94 1.23 -11.49
C GLU A 55 -19.94 2.29 -12.00
N THR A 56 -18.82 2.48 -11.30
CA THR A 56 -17.77 3.42 -11.72
C THR A 56 -17.14 2.96 -13.03
N LEU A 57 -16.75 1.68 -13.15
CA LEU A 57 -16.14 1.17 -14.38
C LEU A 57 -17.11 1.23 -15.56
N GLU A 58 -18.39 0.96 -15.34
CA GLU A 58 -19.44 1.09 -16.36
C GLU A 58 -19.58 2.55 -16.82
N ALA A 59 -19.65 3.50 -15.88
CA ALA A 59 -19.75 4.93 -16.20
C ALA A 59 -18.51 5.46 -16.96
N TRP A 60 -17.32 4.92 -16.69
CA TRP A 60 -16.08 5.33 -17.37
C TRP A 60 -15.85 4.62 -18.70
N GLY A 61 -16.47 3.46 -18.94
CA GLY A 61 -16.28 2.65 -20.14
C GLY A 61 -16.38 3.44 -21.45
N PRO A 62 -17.50 4.14 -21.72
CA PRO A 62 -17.65 4.93 -22.94
C PRO A 62 -16.63 6.06 -23.08
N ARG A 63 -16.14 6.62 -21.96
CA ARG A 63 -15.12 7.69 -21.98
C ARG A 63 -13.75 7.12 -22.36
N VAL A 64 -13.38 5.95 -21.82
CA VAL A 64 -12.12 5.28 -22.15
C VAL A 64 -12.11 4.84 -23.60
N GLU A 65 -13.22 4.30 -24.10
CA GLU A 65 -13.35 3.90 -25.50
C GLU A 65 -13.20 5.09 -26.45
N ARG A 66 -13.85 6.23 -26.17
CA ARG A 66 -13.64 7.46 -26.95
C ARG A 66 -12.21 7.99 -26.91
N ALA A 67 -11.54 7.88 -25.75
CA ALA A 67 -10.20 8.44 -25.56
C ALA A 67 -9.08 7.55 -26.14
N THR A 68 -9.26 6.23 -26.14
CA THR A 68 -8.20 5.27 -26.45
C THR A 68 -8.50 4.39 -27.67
N GLY A 69 -9.75 4.39 -28.15
CA GLY A 69 -10.23 3.48 -29.21
C GLY A 69 -10.41 2.04 -28.75
N LYS A 70 -10.29 1.75 -27.44
CA LYS A 70 -10.41 0.41 -26.84
C LYS A 70 -11.26 0.46 -25.57
N PRO A 71 -11.99 -0.61 -25.22
CA PRO A 71 -12.68 -0.69 -23.93
C PRO A 71 -11.68 -0.73 -22.77
N ILE A 72 -12.18 -0.50 -21.55
CA ILE A 72 -11.39 -0.68 -20.33
C ILE A 72 -10.91 -2.14 -20.25
N GLU A 73 -9.60 -2.34 -20.17
CA GLU A 73 -9.03 -3.64 -19.87
C GLU A 73 -9.32 -4.02 -18.41
N LYS A 74 -9.84 -5.22 -18.21
CA LYS A 74 -10.09 -5.80 -16.89
C LYS A 74 -9.36 -7.14 -16.83
N ARG A 75 -8.43 -7.26 -15.90
CA ARG A 75 -7.53 -8.40 -15.81
C ARG A 75 -7.14 -8.64 -14.37
N ARG A 76 -7.13 -9.91 -13.97
CA ARG A 76 -6.53 -10.36 -12.73
C ARG A 76 -5.01 -10.31 -12.85
N LEU A 77 -4.37 -9.75 -11.82
CA LEU A 77 -2.92 -9.63 -11.73
C LEU A 77 -2.42 -10.41 -10.51
N ASP A 78 -1.27 -11.06 -10.69
CA ASP A 78 -0.51 -11.77 -9.65
C ASP A 78 1.00 -11.66 -9.95
N HIS A 79 1.83 -12.22 -9.07
CA HIS A 79 3.30 -12.20 -9.22
C HIS A 79 3.84 -12.88 -10.49
N THR A 80 3.04 -13.70 -11.18
CA THR A 80 3.43 -14.33 -12.45
C THR A 80 3.02 -13.50 -13.68
N SER A 81 2.21 -12.47 -13.46
CA SER A 81 1.67 -11.65 -14.53
C SER A 81 2.75 -10.75 -15.12
N VAL A 82 2.92 -10.86 -16.44
CA VAL A 82 3.82 -10.01 -17.23
C VAL A 82 3.02 -9.15 -18.20
N GLY A 83 3.63 -8.05 -18.64
CA GLY A 83 3.13 -7.19 -19.72
C GLY A 83 2.00 -6.23 -19.36
N ALA A 84 1.47 -6.28 -18.14
CA ALA A 84 0.33 -5.45 -17.72
C ALA A 84 0.61 -3.93 -17.77
N PHE A 85 1.89 -3.54 -17.79
CA PHE A 85 2.32 -2.15 -17.77
C PHE A 85 3.30 -1.81 -18.92
N ASP A 86 3.33 -2.61 -19.99
CA ASP A 86 4.27 -2.40 -21.10
C ASP A 86 4.05 -1.07 -21.83
N PHE A 87 2.88 -0.45 -21.67
CA PHE A 87 2.61 0.90 -22.18
C PHE A 87 3.52 1.98 -21.56
N LEU A 88 4.18 1.69 -20.43
CA LEU A 88 5.16 2.57 -19.79
C LEU A 88 6.59 2.38 -20.31
N ALA A 89 6.84 1.35 -21.12
CA ALA A 89 8.19 1.05 -21.62
C ALA A 89 8.74 2.17 -22.51
N ALA A 90 7.88 2.89 -23.23
CA ALA A 90 8.26 4.04 -24.06
C ALA A 90 8.86 5.19 -23.22
N ASP A 91 8.49 5.28 -21.94
CA ASP A 91 9.01 6.27 -20.99
C ASP A 91 10.24 5.74 -20.20
N ASN A 92 10.79 4.59 -20.60
CA ASN A 92 11.86 3.87 -19.89
C ASN A 92 11.49 3.50 -18.44
N ILE A 93 10.21 3.23 -18.21
CA ILE A 93 9.69 2.78 -16.92
C ILE A 93 9.34 1.30 -17.03
N SER A 94 9.93 0.47 -16.17
CA SER A 94 9.57 -0.94 -16.05
C SER A 94 8.81 -1.19 -14.76
N VAL A 95 7.74 -1.97 -14.81
CA VAL A 95 6.95 -2.37 -13.64
C VAL A 95 6.94 -3.89 -13.53
N GLU A 96 7.30 -4.38 -12.35
CA GLU A 96 7.30 -5.79 -12.00
C GLU A 96 6.25 -6.05 -10.93
N LEU A 97 5.34 -6.97 -11.18
CA LEU A 97 4.36 -7.44 -10.20
C LEU A 97 5.03 -8.47 -9.29
N LEU A 98 5.04 -8.19 -7.99
CA LEU A 98 5.65 -9.03 -6.96
C LEU A 98 4.59 -9.79 -6.15
N GLY A 99 3.34 -9.33 -6.19
CA GLY A 99 2.24 -9.91 -5.47
C GLY A 99 0.89 -9.46 -6.03
N PRO A 100 -0.21 -10.18 -5.71
CA PRO A 100 -0.27 -11.27 -4.73
C PRO A 100 0.40 -12.56 -5.19
N ILE A 101 0.82 -13.39 -4.22
CA ILE A 101 1.36 -14.73 -4.47
C ILE A 101 0.20 -15.73 -4.61
N THR A 102 0.09 -16.34 -5.79
CA THR A 102 -0.88 -17.38 -6.10
C THR A 102 -0.24 -18.76 -6.01
N ASP A 103 -1.02 -19.75 -5.58
CA ASP A 103 -0.63 -21.16 -5.57
C ASP A 103 -1.46 -21.94 -6.60
N ILE A 104 -0.92 -23.05 -7.08
CA ILE A 104 -1.67 -24.03 -7.89
C ILE A 104 -2.14 -25.13 -6.93
N ILE A 105 -3.46 -25.31 -6.82
CA ILE A 105 -4.10 -26.32 -5.98
C ILE A 105 -4.86 -27.27 -6.91
N ASP A 106 -4.32 -28.47 -7.10
CA ASP A 106 -4.74 -29.41 -8.13
C ASP A 106 -4.77 -28.77 -9.53
N LYS A 107 -5.95 -28.35 -9.98
CA LYS A 107 -6.20 -27.68 -11.27
C LYS A 107 -6.57 -26.20 -11.14
N ASP A 108 -6.81 -25.74 -9.91
CA ASP A 108 -7.26 -24.38 -9.63
C ASP A 108 -6.06 -23.49 -9.28
N VAL A 109 -6.10 -22.23 -9.71
CA VAL A 109 -5.19 -21.19 -9.19
C VAL A 109 -5.89 -20.50 -8.03
N GLY A 110 -5.21 -20.38 -6.89
CA GLY A 110 -5.81 -19.85 -5.67
C GLY A 110 -4.93 -18.88 -4.91
N LEU A 111 -5.56 -18.08 -4.06
CA LEU A 111 -4.92 -17.23 -3.08
C LEU A 111 -5.09 -17.84 -1.69
N ARG A 112 -3.99 -18.04 -0.95
CA ARG A 112 -4.03 -18.55 0.42
C ARG A 112 -4.89 -17.65 1.31
N PHE A 113 -5.83 -18.23 2.04
CA PHE A 113 -6.56 -17.53 3.10
C PHE A 113 -5.61 -17.32 4.28
N LEU A 114 -5.46 -16.07 4.73
CA LEU A 114 -4.52 -15.68 5.77
C LEU A 114 -5.21 -15.68 7.15
N GLY A 115 -4.42 -15.88 8.20
CA GLY A 115 -4.91 -15.97 9.58
C GLY A 115 -4.83 -14.65 10.33
N GLU A 116 -5.63 -14.49 11.39
CA GLU A 116 -5.39 -13.42 12.35
C GLU A 116 -3.95 -13.51 12.89
N PRO A 117 -3.23 -12.38 12.99
CA PRO A 117 -1.93 -12.37 13.64
C PRO A 117 -2.10 -12.75 15.12
N PRO A 118 -1.17 -13.51 15.71
CA PRO A 118 -1.24 -13.88 17.12
C PRO A 118 -1.14 -12.62 17.98
N ASP A 119 -2.04 -12.43 18.94
CA ASP A 119 -1.94 -11.33 19.92
C ASP A 119 -0.85 -11.63 20.96
N ASP A 120 0.42 -11.57 20.53
CA ASP A 120 1.58 -11.79 21.40
C ASP A 120 2.73 -10.80 21.16
N ALA A 121 3.61 -10.69 22.15
CA ALA A 121 4.71 -9.73 22.15
C ALA A 121 5.75 -9.94 21.02
N ASN A 122 5.74 -11.09 20.32
CA ASN A 122 6.70 -11.38 19.26
C ASN A 122 6.37 -10.66 17.94
N LEU A 123 5.12 -10.19 17.76
CA LEU A 123 4.79 -9.23 16.69
C LEU A 123 5.63 -7.95 16.78
N MET A 124 6.21 -7.65 17.95
CA MET A 124 7.05 -6.47 18.14
C MET A 124 8.49 -6.63 17.60
N LEU A 125 8.90 -7.85 17.23
CA LEU A 125 10.25 -8.13 16.75
C LEU A 125 10.31 -8.39 15.23
N GLY A 126 9.19 -8.73 14.59
CA GLY A 126 9.09 -8.94 13.13
C GLY A 126 10.01 -10.01 12.53
N THR A 127 10.75 -10.75 13.37
CA THR A 127 11.74 -11.78 12.98
C THR A 127 11.25 -13.20 13.18
N VAL A 128 10.11 -13.38 13.85
CA VAL A 128 9.51 -14.71 14.08
C VAL A 128 8.60 -15.04 12.91
N ALA A 129 8.65 -16.27 12.40
CA ALA A 129 7.74 -16.73 11.36
C ALA A 129 6.27 -16.48 11.78
N ALA A 130 5.44 -16.05 10.83
CA ALA A 130 4.04 -15.78 11.11
C ALA A 130 3.36 -17.04 11.65
N LYS A 131 2.89 -17.01 12.90
CA LYS A 131 1.95 -18.04 13.38
C LYS A 131 0.59 -17.72 12.77
N VAL A 132 0.01 -18.69 12.08
CA VAL A 132 -1.29 -18.52 11.45
C VAL A 132 -2.38 -18.76 12.50
N GLY A 133 -3.12 -17.70 12.86
CA GLY A 133 -4.31 -17.79 13.71
C GLY A 133 -5.52 -18.36 12.97
N SER A 134 -6.73 -18.16 13.50
CA SER A 134 -7.95 -18.54 12.76
C SER A 134 -8.09 -17.73 11.47
N PRO A 135 -8.71 -18.26 10.40
CA PRO A 135 -8.92 -17.55 9.14
C PRO A 135 -9.54 -16.17 9.34
N SER A 136 -8.94 -15.13 8.75
CA SER A 136 -9.43 -13.75 8.80
C SER A 136 -9.60 -13.15 7.42
N ALA A 137 -10.84 -12.79 7.07
CA ALA A 137 -11.08 -12.16 5.78
C ALA A 137 -10.48 -10.75 5.70
N SER A 138 -10.42 -10.03 6.82
CA SER A 138 -9.83 -8.69 6.85
C SER A 138 -8.30 -8.73 6.74
N HIS A 139 -7.65 -9.71 7.37
CA HIS A 139 -6.21 -9.91 7.19
C HIS A 139 -5.87 -10.37 5.77
N THR A 140 -6.69 -11.27 5.21
CA THR A 140 -6.53 -11.80 3.85
C THR A 140 -6.66 -10.74 2.77
N ILE A 141 -7.63 -9.83 2.84
CA ILE A 141 -7.78 -8.77 1.81
C ILE A 141 -6.56 -7.83 1.80
N ASN A 142 -6.02 -7.51 2.97
CA ASN A 142 -4.85 -6.64 3.09
C ASN A 142 -3.58 -7.36 2.59
N GLY A 143 -3.38 -8.61 3.00
CA GLY A 143 -2.23 -9.42 2.60
C GLY A 143 -2.16 -9.72 1.09
N HIS A 144 -3.30 -9.76 0.40
CA HIS A 144 -3.36 -9.89 -1.07
C HIS A 144 -3.41 -8.55 -1.81
N SER A 145 -2.91 -7.48 -1.19
CA SER A 145 -2.62 -6.22 -1.89
C SER A 145 -1.77 -6.49 -3.13
N ILE A 146 -2.04 -5.77 -4.22
CA ILE A 146 -1.12 -5.76 -5.36
C ILE A 146 0.19 -5.13 -4.90
N ASN A 147 1.28 -5.87 -5.09
CA ASN A 147 2.63 -5.40 -4.77
C ASN A 147 3.40 -5.28 -6.06
N PHE A 148 4.05 -4.15 -6.27
CA PHE A 148 4.82 -3.95 -7.49
C PHE A 148 6.03 -3.08 -7.25
N ARG A 149 7.05 -3.33 -8.07
CA ARG A 149 8.24 -2.51 -8.17
C ARG A 149 8.21 -1.74 -9.47
N LEU A 150 8.30 -0.42 -9.37
CA LEU A 150 8.54 0.46 -10.51
C LEU A 150 10.03 0.81 -10.56
N ARG A 151 10.63 0.75 -11.74
CA ARG A 151 12.01 1.20 -11.96
C ARG A 151 12.06 2.23 -13.07
N TYR A 152 12.79 3.31 -12.82
CA TYR A 152 13.15 4.33 -13.79
C TYR A 152 14.64 4.64 -13.64
N GLY A 153 15.42 4.38 -14.70
CA GLY A 153 16.88 4.37 -14.63
C GLY A 153 17.41 3.42 -13.55
N ASN A 154 18.20 3.96 -12.63
CA ASN A 154 18.78 3.26 -11.48
C ASN A 154 17.86 3.26 -10.24
N VAL A 155 16.76 4.01 -10.25
CA VAL A 155 15.90 4.20 -9.07
C VAL A 155 14.73 3.24 -9.08
N ARG A 156 14.57 2.51 -7.97
CA ARG A 156 13.47 1.56 -7.74
C ARG A 156 12.53 2.07 -6.66
N PHE A 157 11.25 2.01 -6.96
CA PHE A 157 10.13 2.29 -6.07
C PHE A 157 9.41 0.98 -5.76
N LEU A 158 9.16 0.70 -4.49
CA LEU A 158 8.39 -0.46 -4.07
C LEU A 158 7.08 -0.01 -3.41
N PHE A 159 5.97 -0.53 -3.94
CA PHE A 159 4.64 -0.29 -3.42
C PHE A 159 4.09 -1.60 -2.87
N THR A 160 3.77 -1.62 -1.57
CA THR A 160 3.41 -2.83 -0.82
C THR A 160 1.92 -2.88 -0.45
N GLY A 161 1.14 -1.86 -0.79
CA GLY A 161 -0.25 -1.75 -0.35
C GLY A 161 -0.35 -1.90 1.17
N ASP A 162 -1.24 -2.78 1.61
CA ASP A 162 -1.48 -3.09 3.01
C ASP A 162 -0.95 -4.48 3.40
N MET A 163 0.15 -4.89 2.75
CA MET A 163 0.86 -6.13 3.06
C MET A 163 1.12 -6.30 4.56
N ASN A 164 0.76 -7.46 5.08
CA ASN A 164 0.99 -7.89 6.45
C ASN A 164 2.22 -8.81 6.57
N GLN A 165 2.56 -9.24 7.78
CA GLN A 165 3.72 -10.11 8.03
C GLN A 165 3.64 -11.44 7.25
N GLU A 166 2.48 -12.10 7.23
CA GLU A 166 2.31 -13.38 6.53
C GLU A 166 2.51 -13.22 5.01
N ALA A 167 1.96 -12.15 4.43
CA ALA A 167 2.12 -11.83 3.01
C ALA A 167 3.57 -11.46 2.66
N GLY A 168 4.25 -10.68 3.52
CA GLY A 168 5.66 -10.34 3.36
C GLY A 168 6.56 -11.57 3.37
N GLN A 169 6.34 -12.47 4.33
CA GLN A 169 7.05 -13.76 4.40
C GLN A 169 6.81 -14.60 3.14
N ARG A 170 5.56 -14.75 2.71
CA ARG A 170 5.22 -15.51 1.49
C ARG A 170 5.86 -14.95 0.24
N LEU A 171 5.89 -13.63 0.10
CA LEU A 171 6.53 -12.98 -1.03
C LEU A 171 8.02 -13.31 -1.08
N ARG A 172 8.72 -13.26 0.06
CA ARG A 172 10.13 -13.63 0.13
C ARG A 172 10.40 -15.11 -0.17
N GLU A 173 9.53 -16.00 0.29
CA GLU A 173 9.61 -17.43 0.00
C GLU A 173 9.40 -17.71 -1.50
N ALA A 174 8.48 -16.99 -2.14
CA ALA A 174 8.19 -17.14 -3.57
C ALA A 174 9.26 -16.49 -4.48
N LEU A 175 9.96 -15.46 -4.00
CA LEU A 175 10.92 -14.67 -4.78
C LEU A 175 12.33 -14.67 -4.14
N PRO A 176 13.02 -15.83 -4.04
CA PRO A 176 14.33 -15.91 -3.39
C PRO A 176 15.42 -15.14 -4.18
N GLY A 177 16.40 -14.57 -3.46
CA GLY A 177 17.61 -13.98 -4.07
C GLY A 177 17.68 -12.44 -4.17
N ALA A 178 17.16 -11.71 -3.17
CA ALA A 178 17.14 -10.24 -3.12
C ALA A 178 16.22 -9.55 -4.15
N ALA A 179 15.13 -10.20 -4.51
CA ALA A 179 14.18 -9.74 -5.53
C ALA A 179 13.42 -8.47 -5.17
N VAL A 180 13.50 -7.93 -3.94
CA VAL A 180 12.66 -6.79 -3.49
C VAL A 180 13.42 -5.48 -3.21
N ARG A 181 14.73 -5.44 -3.44
CA ARG A 181 15.54 -4.23 -3.16
C ARG A 181 14.96 -2.99 -3.85
N ALA A 182 14.81 -1.90 -3.10
CA ALA A 182 14.31 -0.62 -3.61
C ALA A 182 14.92 0.58 -2.88
N GLU A 183 15.01 1.73 -3.55
CA GLU A 183 15.48 2.98 -2.94
C GLU A 183 14.34 3.70 -2.22
N ILE A 184 13.15 3.64 -2.81
CA ILE A 184 11.95 4.32 -2.31
C ILE A 184 10.93 3.26 -1.94
N LEU A 185 10.51 3.23 -0.67
CA LEU A 185 9.50 2.31 -0.16
C LEU A 185 8.27 3.10 0.25
N LYS A 186 7.10 2.76 -0.31
CA LYS A 186 5.84 3.06 0.40
C LYS A 186 5.69 2.00 1.49
N ALA A 187 5.70 2.43 2.74
CA ALA A 187 5.64 1.54 3.89
C ALA A 187 4.35 0.71 3.88
N PRO A 188 4.40 -0.56 4.31
CA PRO A 188 3.21 -1.41 4.35
C PRO A 188 2.13 -0.83 5.28
N HIS A 189 0.88 -1.02 4.86
CA HIS A 189 -0.30 -0.95 5.73
C HIS A 189 -0.38 0.30 6.60
N HIS A 190 -0.26 1.47 5.99
CA HIS A 190 -0.34 2.79 6.64
C HIS A 190 0.66 3.05 7.77
N GLY A 191 1.57 2.12 8.06
CA GLY A 191 2.41 2.21 9.24
C GLY A 191 2.12 1.17 10.33
N SER A 192 1.39 0.11 10.03
CA SER A 192 1.01 -0.95 10.97
C SER A 192 2.21 -1.64 11.65
N ALA A 193 1.94 -2.29 12.78
CA ALA A 193 2.89 -3.18 13.46
C ALA A 193 2.90 -4.59 12.85
N ASP A 194 1.93 -4.90 11.99
CA ASP A 194 1.86 -6.17 11.27
C ASP A 194 2.70 -6.09 9.98
N PHE A 195 4.00 -6.33 10.11
CA PHE A 195 4.97 -6.31 9.01
C PHE A 195 6.04 -7.39 9.19
N ASP A 196 6.71 -7.78 8.10
CA ASP A 196 7.86 -8.70 8.13
C ASP A 196 9.18 -7.90 8.17
N MET A 197 9.97 -8.06 9.24
CA MET A 197 11.23 -7.34 9.40
C MET A 197 12.29 -7.82 8.39
N GLU A 198 12.31 -9.10 8.06
CA GLU A 198 13.27 -9.63 7.08
C GLU A 198 12.94 -9.12 5.67
N PHE A 199 11.65 -8.98 5.34
CA PHE A 199 11.22 -8.26 4.15
C PHE A 199 11.75 -6.82 4.13
N LEU A 200 11.57 -6.04 5.20
CA LEU A 200 12.10 -4.67 5.24
C LEU A 200 13.63 -4.62 5.05
N LYS A 201 14.38 -5.56 5.66
CA LYS A 201 15.83 -5.69 5.49
C LYS A 201 16.22 -6.00 4.04
N GLU A 202 15.49 -6.90 3.37
CA GLU A 202 15.73 -7.25 1.97
C GLU A 202 15.39 -6.09 1.02
N VAL A 203 14.36 -5.30 1.34
CA VAL A 203 14.05 -4.07 0.59
C VAL A 203 15.20 -3.06 0.71
N SER A 204 15.76 -2.91 1.92
CA SER A 204 16.84 -1.99 2.23
C SER A 204 16.61 -0.58 1.64
N PRO A 205 15.57 0.14 2.10
CA PRO A 205 15.17 1.42 1.53
C PRO A 205 16.13 2.55 1.92
N VAL A 206 16.20 3.59 1.08
CA VAL A 206 16.87 4.86 1.41
C VAL A 206 15.84 5.85 1.96
N VAL A 207 14.66 5.88 1.34
CA VAL A 207 13.52 6.71 1.74
C VAL A 207 12.32 5.80 1.97
N SER A 208 11.73 5.88 3.16
CA SER A 208 10.46 5.23 3.48
C SER A 208 9.36 6.28 3.63
N LEU A 209 8.21 6.04 2.99
CA LEU A 209 7.04 6.91 2.99
C LEU A 209 5.89 6.21 3.72
N ILE A 210 5.45 6.77 4.83
CA ILE A 210 4.31 6.29 5.62
C ILE A 210 3.10 7.16 5.30
N SER A 211 2.07 6.55 4.70
CA SER A 211 0.79 7.19 4.43
C SER A 211 -0.20 6.90 5.56
N SER A 212 -0.29 7.77 6.55
CA SER A 212 -1.12 7.61 7.76
C SER A 212 -2.00 8.85 8.06
N GLY A 213 -2.89 8.67 9.04
CA GLY A 213 -3.69 9.67 9.77
C GLY A 213 -4.73 10.50 9.03
N ASP A 214 -5.29 9.92 7.98
CA ASP A 214 -6.67 10.21 7.58
C ASP A 214 -7.70 9.37 8.38
N GLU A 215 -7.32 8.91 9.57
CA GLU A 215 -8.15 8.12 10.48
C GLU A 215 -9.12 9.00 11.28
N SER A 216 -10.19 8.41 11.78
CA SER A 216 -11.18 9.07 12.65
C SER A 216 -11.20 8.36 14.01
N GLU A 217 -11.69 9.00 15.07
CA GLU A 217 -11.84 8.37 16.39
C GLU A 217 -12.53 6.98 16.34
N ALA A 218 -13.55 6.82 15.49
CA ALA A 218 -14.27 5.55 15.34
C ALA A 218 -13.48 4.46 14.56
N LYS A 219 -12.35 4.81 13.95
CA LYS A 219 -11.55 3.99 13.04
C LYS A 219 -10.06 4.33 13.15
N GLU A 220 -9.59 4.44 14.39
CA GLU A 220 -8.21 4.75 14.71
C GLU A 220 -7.44 3.46 14.96
N TYR A 221 -6.24 3.37 14.39
CA TYR A 221 -5.37 2.19 14.46
C TYR A 221 -3.99 2.55 15.05
N ILE A 222 -3.80 3.80 15.47
CA ILE A 222 -2.55 4.33 16.04
C ILE A 222 -1.40 4.18 15.03
N HIS A 223 -1.64 4.59 13.78
CA HIS A 223 -0.61 4.58 12.74
C HIS A 223 0.12 5.93 12.61
N PRO A 224 1.44 5.93 12.35
CA PRO A 224 2.32 4.77 12.34
C PRO A 224 2.65 4.25 13.74
N ARG A 225 2.85 2.94 13.84
CA ARG A 225 3.31 2.29 15.07
C ARG A 225 4.80 2.57 15.28
N ALA A 226 5.18 2.87 16.52
CA ALA A 226 6.57 3.15 16.88
C ALA A 226 7.53 2.01 16.50
N THR A 227 7.08 0.76 16.58
CA THR A 227 7.86 -0.42 16.18
C THR A 227 8.22 -0.42 14.70
N LEU A 228 7.28 -0.04 13.83
CA LEU A 228 7.57 0.08 12.40
C LEU A 228 8.58 1.21 12.14
N ILE A 229 8.43 2.37 12.78
CA ILE A 229 9.38 3.48 12.61
C ILE A 229 10.80 3.01 12.97
N ALA A 230 10.96 2.30 14.08
CA ALA A 230 12.23 1.71 14.49
C ALA A 230 12.74 0.66 13.49
N ALA A 231 11.86 -0.20 12.99
CA ALA A 231 12.17 -1.22 11.99
C ALA A 231 12.68 -0.60 10.67
N LEU A 232 11.99 0.42 10.15
CA LEU A 232 12.41 1.17 8.96
C LEU A 232 13.77 1.85 9.17
N GLY A 233 14.00 2.39 10.36
CA GLY A 233 15.30 2.94 10.75
C GLY A 233 16.42 1.90 10.67
N LYS A 234 16.18 0.70 11.21
CA LYS A 234 17.15 -0.42 11.26
C LYS A 234 17.35 -1.12 9.92
N ALA A 235 16.30 -1.21 9.10
CA ALA A 235 16.33 -1.86 7.80
C ALA A 235 16.86 -0.95 6.68
N GLY A 236 16.88 0.37 6.91
CA GLY A 236 17.33 1.33 5.93
C GLY A 236 18.77 1.11 5.50
N ARG A 237 19.04 1.39 4.23
CA ARG A 237 20.36 1.20 3.60
C ARG A 237 21.40 2.20 4.11
N THR A 238 20.96 3.34 4.61
CA THR A 238 21.79 4.48 4.97
C THR A 238 21.53 4.86 6.42
N THR A 239 22.53 5.39 7.11
CA THR A 239 22.38 5.89 8.48
C THR A 239 22.74 7.37 8.54
N PRO A 240 21.81 8.27 8.93
CA PRO A 240 20.40 7.98 9.26
C PRO A 240 19.56 7.60 8.03
N SER A 241 18.50 6.82 8.25
CA SER A 241 17.47 6.51 7.26
C SER A 241 16.52 7.70 7.10
N ILE A 242 15.99 7.94 5.90
CA ILE A 242 14.98 8.98 5.66
C ILE A 242 13.59 8.35 5.78
N ILE A 243 12.80 8.84 6.72
CA ILE A 243 11.43 8.38 6.94
C ILE A 243 10.52 9.61 6.90
N PHE A 244 9.61 9.66 5.93
CA PHE A 244 8.54 10.63 5.91
C PHE A 244 7.23 10.00 6.35
N CYS A 245 6.44 10.75 7.10
CA CYS A 245 5.11 10.38 7.54
C CYS A 245 4.17 11.54 7.21
N THR A 246 3.04 11.24 6.56
CA THR A 246 2.05 12.25 6.18
C THR A 246 1.51 13.00 7.40
N GLU A 247 1.33 12.32 8.54
CA GLU A 247 0.84 12.98 9.76
C GLU A 247 1.85 13.91 10.43
N LEU A 248 3.14 13.57 10.43
CA LEU A 248 4.15 14.43 11.05
C LEU A 248 4.25 15.80 10.36
N ALA A 249 3.88 15.86 9.08
CA ALA A 249 3.83 17.10 8.29
C ALA A 249 2.42 17.72 8.23
N ALA A 250 1.42 17.17 8.93
CA ALA A 250 0.08 17.71 9.00
C ALA A 250 -0.03 18.77 10.11
N PHE A 251 -0.15 20.04 9.70
CA PHE A 251 -0.24 21.17 10.63
C PHE A 251 -1.67 21.69 10.71
N PHE A 252 -2.16 21.90 11.92
CA PHE A 252 -3.47 22.50 12.15
C PHE A 252 -3.35 23.92 12.68
N LYS A 253 -4.21 24.80 12.19
CA LYS A 253 -4.44 26.14 12.73
C LYS A 253 -5.81 26.16 13.39
N VAL A 254 -5.84 26.49 14.68
CA VAL A 254 -7.11 26.69 15.40
C VAL A 254 -7.82 27.90 14.81
N LEU A 255 -9.08 27.72 14.40
CA LEU A 255 -9.94 28.82 13.94
C LEU A 255 -10.88 29.31 15.05
N GLY A 256 -11.14 28.48 16.06
CA GLY A 256 -12.08 28.81 17.13
C GLY A 256 -13.52 28.63 16.68
N SER A 257 -14.42 29.48 17.17
CA SER A 257 -15.85 29.41 16.86
C SER A 257 -16.16 30.02 15.49
N VAL A 258 -16.53 29.18 14.53
CA VAL A 258 -16.92 29.57 13.16
C VAL A 258 -18.38 29.19 12.88
N ASN A 259 -18.97 29.75 11.82
CA ASN A 259 -20.29 29.30 11.37
C ASN A 259 -20.16 27.91 10.74
N ASP A 260 -21.10 27.01 11.05
CA ASP A 260 -21.13 25.68 10.44
C ASP A 260 -21.42 25.80 8.93
N PRO A 261 -20.56 25.24 8.06
CA PRO A 261 -20.79 25.23 6.61
C PRO A 261 -22.11 24.56 6.19
N LYS A 262 -22.65 23.67 7.02
CA LYS A 262 -23.93 22.97 6.78
C LYS A 262 -25.14 23.72 7.35
N ASP A 263 -24.93 24.64 8.29
CA ASP A 263 -25.98 25.45 8.93
C ASP A 263 -25.38 26.77 9.48
N ALA A 264 -25.51 27.85 8.72
CA ALA A 264 -24.89 29.12 9.07
C ALA A 264 -25.42 29.76 10.37
N ALA A 265 -26.57 29.32 10.90
CA ALA A 265 -27.11 29.77 12.17
C ALA A 265 -26.42 29.11 13.38
N ARG A 266 -25.70 28.01 13.16
CA ARG A 266 -24.99 27.24 14.18
C ARG A 266 -23.51 27.63 14.22
N LYS A 267 -22.97 27.78 15.44
CA LYS A 267 -21.53 27.91 15.67
C LYS A 267 -20.90 26.55 15.96
N VAL A 268 -19.74 26.29 15.39
CA VAL A 268 -18.92 25.10 15.65
C VAL A 268 -17.49 25.52 15.94
N PHE A 269 -16.82 24.79 16.83
CA PHE A 269 -15.38 24.97 17.03
C PHE A 269 -14.63 24.29 15.89
N ALA A 270 -13.75 25.01 15.21
CA ALA A 270 -13.08 24.52 14.00
C ALA A 270 -11.56 24.70 14.05
N PHE A 271 -10.91 23.86 13.23
CA PHE A 271 -9.51 23.89 12.90
C PHE A 271 -9.35 23.81 11.39
N GLU A 272 -8.29 24.40 10.86
CA GLU A 272 -7.90 24.34 9.46
C GLU A 272 -6.62 23.49 9.32
N ARG A 273 -6.64 22.48 8.45
CA ARG A 273 -5.42 21.74 8.08
C ARG A 273 -4.62 22.59 7.09
N THR A 274 -3.56 23.23 7.57
CA THR A 274 -2.71 24.16 6.79
C THR A 274 -1.72 23.45 5.87
N ASN A 275 -1.47 22.16 6.10
CA ASN A 275 -0.72 21.27 5.21
C ASN A 275 -1.28 19.86 5.29
N PHE A 276 -1.44 19.22 4.13
CA PHE A 276 -1.98 17.86 4.01
C PHE A 276 -0.92 16.78 4.15
N GLY A 277 0.24 17.10 4.73
CA GLY A 277 1.26 16.08 4.99
C GLY A 277 1.91 15.51 3.73
N ILE A 278 1.92 16.24 2.61
CA ILE A 278 2.31 15.68 1.32
C ILE A 278 3.84 15.46 1.28
N SER A 279 4.23 14.22 0.97
CA SER A 279 5.62 13.84 0.68
C SER A 279 5.82 13.66 -0.81
N HIS A 280 6.92 14.18 -1.33
CA HIS A 280 7.26 14.14 -2.75
C HIS A 280 8.58 13.41 -2.95
N VAL A 281 8.61 12.55 -3.97
CA VAL A 281 9.83 11.99 -4.51
C VAL A 281 9.89 12.31 -6.00
N ARG A 282 11.02 12.86 -6.45
CA ARG A 282 11.30 13.17 -7.85
C ARG A 282 12.61 12.52 -8.26
N THR A 283 12.69 12.04 -9.49
CA THR A 283 13.90 11.45 -10.04
C THR A 283 13.99 11.65 -11.55
N ASP A 284 15.20 11.72 -12.08
CA ASP A 284 15.52 11.68 -13.51
C ASP A 284 16.13 10.33 -13.94
N GLY A 285 16.05 9.32 -13.06
CA GLY A 285 16.62 8.01 -13.26
C GLY A 285 17.94 7.79 -12.53
N GLU A 286 18.63 8.84 -12.08
CA GLU A 286 19.87 8.70 -11.30
C GLU A 286 19.86 9.57 -10.04
N ARG A 287 19.35 10.80 -10.14
CA ARG A 287 19.28 11.75 -9.04
C ARG A 287 17.90 11.69 -8.42
N VAL A 288 17.85 11.57 -7.09
CA VAL A 288 16.61 11.61 -6.33
C VAL A 288 16.54 12.89 -5.52
N LEU A 289 15.36 13.51 -5.51
CA LEU A 289 14.95 14.54 -4.57
C LEU A 289 13.73 14.04 -3.80
N ALA A 290 13.90 13.78 -2.50
CA ALA A 290 12.83 13.41 -1.59
C ALA A 290 12.57 14.56 -0.62
N PHE A 291 11.34 15.05 -0.52
CA PHE A 291 11.03 16.20 0.33
C PHE A 291 9.60 16.19 0.86
N THR A 292 9.38 16.91 1.96
CA THR A 292 8.05 17.22 2.49
C THR A 292 7.88 18.73 2.67
N HIS A 293 6.64 19.19 2.49
CA HIS A 293 6.27 20.57 2.72
C HIS A 293 6.08 20.85 4.21
N SER A 294 6.43 22.06 4.65
CA SER A 294 6.04 22.56 5.96
C SER A 294 4.76 23.40 5.86
N GLY A 295 3.99 23.50 6.95
CA GLY A 295 2.93 24.51 7.08
C GLY A 295 3.46 25.95 6.99
N LYS A 296 4.77 26.18 7.18
CA LYS A 296 5.39 27.49 6.94
C LYS A 296 5.62 27.69 5.44
N LYS A 297 5.07 28.79 4.90
CA LYS A 297 5.22 29.19 3.50
C LYS A 297 6.69 29.14 3.06
N LEU A 298 6.93 28.53 1.90
CA LEU A 298 8.24 28.33 1.28
C LEU A 298 9.23 27.48 2.08
N MET A 299 8.86 26.81 3.18
CA MET A 299 9.81 25.95 3.90
C MET A 299 9.58 24.48 3.57
N ASN A 300 10.63 23.81 3.13
CA ASN A 300 10.62 22.36 2.89
C ASN A 300 11.77 21.68 3.64
N GLU A 301 11.53 20.43 4.04
CA GLU A 301 12.59 19.50 4.41
C GLU A 301 12.91 18.64 3.19
N ALA A 302 14.15 18.63 2.72
CA ALA A 302 14.53 17.97 1.47
C ALA A 302 15.89 17.29 1.52
N TYR A 303 15.93 16.08 0.97
CA TYR A 303 17.10 15.23 0.83
C TYR A 303 17.37 14.98 -0.65
N ARG A 304 18.65 15.00 -1.03
CA ARG A 304 19.08 14.67 -2.38
C ARG A 304 20.19 13.64 -2.36
N PHE A 305 20.13 12.70 -3.28
CA PHE A 305 21.16 11.70 -3.45
C PHE A 305 21.18 11.22 -4.90
N THR A 306 22.26 10.55 -5.26
CA THR A 306 22.40 9.82 -6.52
C THR A 306 22.33 8.33 -6.25
N VAL A 307 21.86 7.58 -7.24
CA VAL A 307 21.79 6.12 -7.23
C VAL A 307 22.64 5.62 -8.40
N SER A 308 23.72 4.93 -8.09
CA SER A 308 24.57 4.31 -9.12
C SER A 308 23.85 3.14 -9.81
N ALA A 309 24.40 2.64 -10.91
CA ALA A 309 23.87 1.45 -11.58
C ALA A 309 23.86 0.18 -10.68
N THR A 310 24.75 0.12 -9.68
CA THR A 310 24.80 -0.94 -8.66
C THR A 310 23.90 -0.65 -7.45
N GLY A 311 23.25 0.51 -7.43
CA GLY A 311 22.37 0.97 -6.36
C GLY A 311 23.11 1.49 -5.12
N GLU A 312 24.37 1.91 -5.28
CA GLU A 312 25.09 2.67 -4.25
C GLU A 312 24.55 4.09 -4.15
N ILE A 313 24.57 4.64 -2.95
CA ILE A 313 23.93 5.92 -2.62
C ILE A 313 24.99 6.95 -2.27
N SER A 314 24.98 8.08 -2.97
CA SER A 314 25.81 9.24 -2.63
C SER A 314 24.93 10.45 -2.39
N PHE A 315 24.83 10.85 -1.11
CA PHE A 315 24.12 12.06 -0.69
C PHE A 315 24.92 13.29 -1.08
N ALA A 316 24.22 14.36 -1.46
CA ALA A 316 24.90 15.65 -1.56
C ALA A 316 25.25 16.17 -0.16
N ALA A 317 26.35 16.92 -0.08
CA ALA A 317 26.93 17.42 1.17
C ALA A 317 26.01 18.29 2.05
N LYS A 318 24.83 18.72 1.58
CA LYS A 318 23.86 19.49 2.37
C LYS A 318 22.44 18.98 2.12
N ALA A 319 21.74 18.59 3.19
CA ALA A 319 20.28 18.56 3.21
C ALA A 319 19.78 19.98 2.91
N VAL A 320 18.81 20.10 2.02
CA VAL A 320 18.50 21.41 1.46
C VAL A 320 17.26 21.96 2.16
N ARG A 321 17.49 22.74 3.22
CA ARG A 321 16.47 23.66 3.72
C ARG A 321 16.32 24.79 2.70
N ARG A 322 15.56 24.57 1.62
CA ARG A 322 15.29 25.63 0.64
C ARG A 322 14.07 26.40 1.09
N ALA A 323 14.22 27.73 1.14
CA ALA A 323 13.11 28.59 0.76
C ALA A 323 12.69 28.16 -0.65
N ALA A 324 11.46 27.69 -0.86
CA ALA A 324 10.96 27.41 -2.20
C ALA A 324 11.21 28.65 -3.08
N PRO A 325 11.50 28.49 -4.39
CA PRO A 325 11.76 29.61 -5.27
C PRO A 325 10.65 30.65 -5.12
N LYS A 326 11.02 31.92 -4.96
CA LYS A 326 10.04 33.00 -5.11
C LYS A 326 9.60 32.94 -6.57
N LEU A 327 8.33 32.57 -6.80
CA LEU A 327 7.68 32.73 -8.10
C LEU A 327 7.68 34.20 -8.48
#